data_AF-A0A1J5PWW9-F1
#
_entry.id   AF-A0A1J5PWW9-F1
#
_cell.length_a   1.000
_cell.length_b   1.000
_cell.length_c   1.000
_cell.angle_alpha   90.00
_cell.angle_beta   90.00
_cell.angle_gamma   90.00
#
_symmetry.space_group_name_H-M   'P 1'
#
loop_
_entity.id
_entity.type
_entity.pdbx_description
1 polymer ?
#
loop_
_entity_poly.entity_id
_entity_poly.type
_entity_poly.pdbx_seq_one_letter_code
_entity_poly.pdbx_strand_id
1 'polypeptide(L)' 'MDDEIYDLLARKGYARSARFFSTHYCARSPNYIAMGGGVSDSAGLTVVRQLTAEGRWITALRVLMILFGRRHDDEVAA' A
#
# COMPACT_ATOMS: atom_id res chain seq x y z
N MET A 1 3.48 -5.34 12.73
CA MET A 1 3.39 -4.16 11.84
C MET A 1 2.65 -4.69 10.64
N ASP A 2 1.33 -4.62 10.74
CA ASP A 2 0.40 -5.44 9.98
C ASP A 2 -0.13 -4.62 8.80
N ASP A 3 0.79 -4.17 7.93
CA ASP A 3 0.39 -3.46 6.72
C ASP A 3 0.36 -4.43 5.53
N GLU A 4 -0.85 -4.86 5.19
CA GLU A 4 -1.13 -5.88 4.18
C GLU A 4 -0.65 -5.48 2.78
N ILE A 5 -0.63 -4.17 2.48
CA ILE A 5 -0.15 -3.63 1.19
C ILE A 5 1.38 -3.72 1.14
N TYR A 6 2.08 -3.28 2.19
CA TYR A 6 3.53 -3.42 2.30
C TYR A 6 3.95 -4.89 2.21
N ASP A 7 3.30 -5.78 2.96
CA ASP A 7 3.61 -7.21 2.96
C ASP A 7 3.37 -7.85 1.59
N LEU A 8 2.30 -7.47 0.89
CA LEU A 8 2.06 -7.92 -0.48
C LEU A 8 3.20 -7.52 -1.41
N LEU A 9 3.64 -6.26 -1.37
CA LEU A 9 4.73 -5.78 -2.23
C LEU A 9 6.08 -6.36 -1.82
N ALA A 10 6.32 -6.58 -0.53
CA ALA A 10 7.54 -7.20 -0.02
C ALA A 10 7.64 -8.66 -0.47
N ARG A 11 6.57 -9.45 -0.33
CA ARG A 11 6.51 -10.86 -0.79
C ARG A 11 6.69 -11.00 -2.30
N LYS A 12 6.30 -9.99 -3.08
CA LYS A 12 6.51 -9.94 -4.54
C LYS A 12 7.90 -9.42 -4.93
N GLY A 13 8.74 -9.04 -3.98
CA GLY A 13 10.08 -8.50 -4.22
C GLY A 13 10.10 -7.04 -4.70
N TYR A 14 8.97 -6.33 -4.62
CA TYR A 14 8.85 -4.94 -5.06
C TYR A 14 9.23 -3.95 -3.96
N ALA A 15 8.94 -4.26 -2.71
CA ALA A 15 9.36 -3.48 -1.56
C ALA A 15 10.58 -4.14 -0.88
N ARG A 16 11.73 -3.49 -0.93
CA ARG A 16 12.97 -3.97 -0.29
C ARG A 16 13.11 -3.56 1.18
N SER A 17 12.41 -2.49 1.57
CA SER A 17 12.38 -2.00 2.94
C SER A 17 11.16 -1.10 3.15
N ALA A 18 10.72 -0.94 4.40
CA ALA A 18 9.66 -0.01 4.77
C ALA A 18 9.98 1.43 4.35
N ARG A 19 11.26 1.82 4.42
CA ARG A 19 11.75 3.11 3.93
C ARG A 19 11.56 3.25 2.42
N PHE A 20 12.00 2.27 1.64
CA PHE A 20 11.85 2.30 0.19
C PHE A 20 10.38 2.37 -0.21
N PHE A 21 9.53 1.56 0.42
CA PHE A 21 8.09 1.58 0.15
C PHE A 21 7.46 2.93 0.49
N SER A 22 7.79 3.49 1.66
CA SER A 22 7.24 4.78 2.10
C SER A 22 7.59 5.92 1.15
N THR A 23 8.83 5.96 0.64
CA THR A 23 9.26 7.02 -0.28
C THR A 23 8.82 6.78 -1.71
N HIS A 24 8.98 5.55 -2.22
CA HIS A 24 8.80 5.24 -3.63
C HIS A 24 7.33 4.99 -4.00
N TYR A 25 6.62 4.21 -3.17
CA TYR A 25 5.24 3.83 -3.46
C TYR A 25 4.22 4.75 -2.80
N CYS A 26 4.49 5.28 -1.61
CA CYS A 26 3.56 6.17 -0.91
C CYS A 26 3.83 7.66 -1.14
N ALA A 27 4.99 8.05 -1.71
CA ALA A 27 5.44 9.44 -1.82
C ALA A 27 5.42 10.19 -0.46
N ARG A 28 5.74 9.49 0.64
CA ARG A 28 5.74 10.01 2.02
C ARG A 28 7.15 9.97 2.63
N SER A 29 7.24 10.45 3.88
CA SER A 29 8.48 10.40 4.64
C SER A 29 8.97 8.94 4.81
N PRO A 30 10.29 8.71 4.89
CA PRO A 30 10.88 7.38 5.09
C PRO A 30 10.31 6.55 6.24
N ASN A 31 9.82 7.22 7.28
CA ASN A 31 9.31 6.61 8.50
C ASN A 31 7.78 6.50 8.50
N TYR A 32 7.12 6.81 7.38
CA TYR A 32 5.66 6.84 7.29
C TYR A 32 5.02 5.51 7.71
N ILE A 33 5.46 4.39 7.14
CA ILE A 33 4.97 3.05 7.54
C ILE A 33 5.37 2.71 8.98
N ALA A 34 6.58 3.12 9.38
CA ALA A 34 7.10 2.90 10.74
C ALA A 34 6.28 3.61 11.83
N MET A 35 5.68 4.75 11.51
CA MET A 35 4.90 5.56 12.46
C MET A 35 3.39 5.43 12.27
N GLY A 36 2.93 5.10 11.06
CA GLY A 36 1.54 5.28 10.63
C GLY A 36 0.59 4.15 10.98
N GLY A 37 1.07 3.03 11.53
CA GLY A 37 0.23 1.84 11.83
C GLY A 37 -0.37 1.15 10.60
N GLY A 38 -0.25 1.75 9.41
CA GLY A 38 -0.70 1.23 8.12
C GLY A 38 -0.69 2.30 7.04
N VAL A 39 -0.95 1.89 5.81
CA VAL A 39 -1.14 2.74 4.63
C VAL A 39 -2.54 3.36 4.70
N SER A 40 -2.62 4.69 4.63
CA SER A 40 -3.90 5.38 4.47
C SER A 40 -4.44 5.24 3.05
N ASP A 41 -5.75 5.40 2.85
CA ASP A 41 -6.39 5.31 1.52
C ASP A 41 -5.71 6.17 0.46
N SER A 42 -5.36 7.41 0.82
CA SER A 42 -4.65 8.33 -0.08
C SER A 42 -3.26 7.82 -0.49
N ALA A 43 -2.54 7.19 0.45
CA ALA A 43 -1.25 6.59 0.19
C ALA A 43 -1.41 5.30 -0.64
N GLY A 44 -2.43 4.48 -0.34
CA GLY A 44 -2.75 3.29 -1.14
C GLY A 44 -3.08 3.61 -2.59
N LEU A 45 -3.83 4.69 -2.84
CA LEU A 45 -4.09 5.15 -4.21
C LEU A 45 -2.80 5.59 -4.93
N THR A 46 -1.85 6.18 -4.20
CA THR A 46 -0.52 6.52 -4.72
C THR A 46 0.26 5.26 -5.10
N VAL A 47 0.21 4.22 -4.25
CA VAL A 47 0.82 2.91 -4.54
C VAL A 47 0.24 2.32 -5.83
N VAL A 48 -1.08 2.37 -6.00
CA VAL A 48 -1.76 1.88 -7.21
C VAL A 48 -1.29 2.64 -8.45
N ARG A 49 -1.25 3.98 -8.40
CA ARG A 49 -0.77 4.81 -9.52
C ARG A 49 0.66 4.46 -9.91
N GLN A 50 1.54 4.26 -8.92
CA GLN A 50 2.93 3.90 -9.15
C GLN A 50 3.06 2.51 -9.78
N LEU A 51 2.31 1.52 -9.29
CA LEU A 51 2.28 0.17 -9.86
C LEU A 51 1.74 0.15 -11.30
N THR A 52 0.73 0.96 -11.57
CA THR A 52 0.19 1.16 -12.92
C THR A 52 1.22 1.79 -13.86
N ALA A 53 1.94 2.82 -13.41
CA ALA A 53 3.02 3.44 -14.17
C ALA A 53 4.18 2.47 -14.45
N GLU A 54 4.46 1.53 -13.54
CA GLU A 54 5.45 0.46 -13.69
C GLU A 54 4.94 -0.72 -14.55
N GLY A 55 3.71 -0.68 -15.07
CA GLY A 55 3.11 -1.76 -15.86
C GLY A 55 2.71 -3.00 -15.04
N ARG A 56 2.66 -2.89 -13.72
CA ARG A 56 2.37 -4.00 -12.78
C ARG A 56 0.87 -4.08 -12.47
N TRP A 57 0.05 -4.24 -13.50
CA TRP A 57 -1.41 -4.16 -13.44
C TRP A 57 -2.05 -5.16 -12.47
N ILE A 58 -1.58 -6.41 -12.45
CA ILE A 58 -2.12 -7.46 -11.55
C ILE A 58 -1.89 -7.08 -10.09
N THR A 59 -0.73 -6.54 -9.76
CA THR A 59 -0.41 -6.10 -8.40
C THR A 59 -1.21 -4.86 -8.04
N ALA A 60 -1.35 -3.91 -8.96
CA ALA A 60 -2.19 -2.72 -8.76
C ALA A 60 -3.65 -3.11 -8.43
N LEU A 61 -4.22 -4.08 -9.16
CA LEU A 61 -5.56 -4.62 -8.88
C LEU A 61 -5.65 -5.28 -7.51
N ARG A 62 -4.62 -6.04 -7.09
CA ARG A 62 -4.60 -6.63 -5.74
C ARG A 62 -4.57 -5.57 -4.64
N VAL A 63 -3.80 -4.50 -4.82
CA VAL A 63 -3.78 -3.38 -3.88
C VAL A 63 -5.15 -2.68 -3.83
N LEU A 64 -5.82 -2.51 -4.98
CA LEU A 64 -7.19 -1.98 -5.02
C LEU A 64 -8.18 -2.87 -4.27
N MET A 65 -8.11 -4.19 -4.43
CA MET A 65 -8.99 -5.11 -3.68
C MET A 65 -8.80 -4.99 -2.17
N ILE A 66 -7.56 -4.86 -1.69
CA ILE A 66 -7.26 -4.65 -0.26
C ILE A 66 -7.85 -3.32 0.22
N LEU A 67 -7.70 -2.24 -0.55
CA LEU A 67 -8.24 -0.91 -0.21
C LEU A 67 -9.77 -0.93 -0.09
N PHE A 68 -10.46 -1.52 -1.07
CA PHE A 68 -11.92 -1.61 -1.03
C PHE A 68 -12.43 -2.58 0.02
N GLY A 69 -11.70 -3.66 0.32
CA GLY A 69 -12.02 -4.58 1.42
C GLY A 69 -12.00 -3.87 2.77
N ARG A 70 -10.91 -3.13 3.07
CA ARG A 70 -10.78 -2.35 4.32
C ARG A 70 -11.91 -1.35 4.50
N ARG A 71 -12.25 -0.62 3.42
CA ARG A 71 -13.36 0.34 3.44
C ARG A 71 -14.72 -0.31 3.75
N HIS A 72 -14.96 -1.50 3.20
CA HIS A 72 -16.20 -2.23 3.48
C HIS A 72 -16.28 -2.68 4.94
N ASP A 73 -15.18 -3.16 5.52
CA ASP A 73 -15.14 -3.54 6.94
C ASP A 73 -15.38 -2.34 7.87
N ASP A 74 -14.80 -1.17 7.56
CA ASP A 74 -15.04 0.07 8.29
C ASP A 74 -16.50 0.54 8.18
N GLU A 75 -17.15 0.40 7.02
CA GLU A 75 -18.56 0.74 6.81
C GLU A 75 -19.53 -0.22 7.55
N VAL A 76 -19.16 -1.49 7.74
CA VAL A 76 -19.96 -2.48 8.49
C VAL A 76 -19.78 -2.33 10.01
N ALA A 77 -18.63 -1.82 10.45
CA ALA A 77 -18.33 -1.63 11.87
C ALA A 77 -18.88 -0.32 12.48
N ALA A 78 -19.36 0.61 11.65
CA ALA A 78 -19.90 1.93 12.04
C ALA A 78 -21.42 1.90 12.26
#